data_AF-X0Z483-F1
#
_entry.id   AF-X0Z483-F1
#
_cell.length_a   1.000
_cell.length_b   1.000
_cell.length_c   1.000
_cell.angle_alpha   90.00
_cell.angle_beta   90.00
_cell.angle_gamma   90.00
#
_symmetry.space_group_name_H-M   'P 1'
#
loop_
_entity.id
_entity.type
_entity.pdbx_description
1 polymer ?
#
loop_
_entity_poly.entity_id
_entity_poly.type
_entity_poly.pdbx_seq_one_letter_code
_entity_poly.pdbx_strand_id
1 'polypeptide(L)'
;PINKTDNMDDNDDDGLKNFEEFFYETNPNNNDTDSDGLLDEDEIKIYGTLPNCADSDGDGMEDGWEITYKLNPLNNTDATLDMDDDGTINLDEFLLGTFPNSKDSDSDGLSDTYEIEISHTNPSKIDTDDDGLPDSWEILYGFDPTGRNESSMDPDQDGLINLYEFGNNTNPLINDTDGDGYLDGEEIIVLNSDPNNPYYPRDYNLNLIITIIIELSLILVLVFLVYIGIKSSKEDIDIFQVLKNLFQKLKKNIKIN
;
A
#
# COMPACT_ATOMS: atom_id res chain seq x y z
N PRO A 1 54.78 -7.70 17.36
CA PRO A 1 55.93 -8.45 16.82
C PRO A 1 55.55 -8.99 15.45
N ILE A 2 56.15 -8.44 14.38
CA ILE A 2 55.88 -8.82 12.99
C ILE A 2 56.26 -10.30 12.82
N ASN A 3 55.27 -11.17 12.66
CA ASN A 3 55.49 -12.58 12.37
C ASN A 3 55.74 -12.68 10.87
N LYS A 4 57.01 -12.77 10.44
CA LYS A 4 57.44 -12.71 9.03
C LYS A 4 56.79 -13.72 8.05
N THR A 5 55.85 -14.54 8.49
CA THR A 5 55.19 -15.57 7.67
C THR A 5 53.80 -15.17 7.20
N ASP A 6 53.15 -14.16 7.80
CA ASP A 6 51.77 -13.76 7.48
C ASP A 6 51.66 -12.51 6.59
N ASN A 7 52.78 -11.87 6.24
CA ASN A 7 52.78 -10.67 5.41
C ASN A 7 52.01 -10.78 4.08
N MET A 8 51.88 -11.99 3.53
CA MET A 8 51.18 -12.23 2.26
C MET A 8 49.75 -12.75 2.47
N ASP A 9 49.37 -12.99 3.72
CA ASP A 9 48.02 -13.40 4.08
C ASP A 9 47.12 -12.16 3.98
N ASP A 10 45.87 -12.42 3.62
CA ASP A 10 44.74 -11.50 3.56
C ASP A 10 43.73 -12.16 4.50
N ASN A 11 43.51 -11.53 5.65
CA ASN A 11 42.97 -12.19 6.82
C ASN A 11 41.45 -12.02 6.93
N ASP A 12 40.94 -10.93 6.39
CA ASP A 12 39.52 -10.55 6.29
C ASP A 12 38.98 -10.69 4.85
N ASP A 13 39.81 -11.15 3.92
CA ASP A 13 39.46 -11.47 2.53
C ASP A 13 38.93 -10.24 1.77
N ASP A 14 39.44 -9.06 2.08
CA ASP A 14 39.04 -7.78 1.48
C ASP A 14 39.86 -7.42 0.23
N GLY A 15 40.95 -8.15 -0.04
CA GLY A 15 41.84 -7.93 -1.18
C GLY A 15 43.12 -7.14 -0.87
N LEU A 16 43.32 -6.70 0.37
CA LEU A 16 44.56 -6.18 0.92
C LEU A 16 45.29 -7.27 1.70
N LYS A 17 46.61 -7.37 1.50
CA LYS A 17 47.43 -8.24 2.35
C LYS A 17 47.84 -7.51 3.62
N ASN A 18 48.12 -8.26 4.67
CA ASN A 18 48.64 -7.75 5.95
C ASN A 18 49.79 -6.72 5.82
N PHE A 19 50.63 -6.79 4.78
CA PHE A 19 51.69 -5.80 4.53
C PHE A 19 51.19 -4.50 3.88
N GLU A 20 50.17 -4.57 3.04
CA GLU A 20 49.50 -3.43 2.39
C GLU A 20 48.67 -2.70 3.43
N GLU A 21 47.95 -3.43 4.26
CA GLU A 21 47.18 -2.86 5.37
C GLU A 21 48.04 -2.10 6.36
N PHE A 22 49.21 -2.64 6.72
CA PHE A 22 50.19 -1.89 7.53
C PHE A 22 50.62 -0.58 6.88
N PHE A 23 50.65 -0.50 5.54
CA PHE A 23 51.03 0.71 4.81
C PHE A 23 49.88 1.73 4.75
N TYR A 24 48.63 1.26 4.63
CA TYR A 24 47.43 2.10 4.60
C TYR A 24 46.85 2.39 5.98
N GLU A 25 47.46 1.85 7.04
CA GLU A 25 47.01 1.98 8.44
C GLU A 25 45.61 1.39 8.68
N THR A 26 45.26 0.35 7.92
CA THR A 26 44.02 -0.41 8.07
C THR A 26 44.18 -1.58 9.03
N ASN A 27 43.08 -2.25 9.38
CA ASN A 27 43.04 -3.35 10.34
C ASN A 27 42.99 -4.73 9.64
N PRO A 28 44.04 -5.56 9.78
CA PRO A 28 44.15 -6.91 9.19
C PRO A 28 43.17 -7.98 9.60
N ASN A 29 42.03 -7.65 10.18
CA ASN A 29 40.98 -8.61 10.47
C ASN A 29 39.61 -7.92 10.37
N ASN A 30 39.55 -6.77 9.69
CA ASN A 30 38.37 -5.98 9.47
C ASN A 30 38.45 -5.35 8.08
N ASN A 31 37.65 -5.88 7.17
CA ASN A 31 37.60 -5.49 5.76
C ASN A 31 37.04 -4.09 5.48
N ASP A 32 36.56 -3.40 6.52
CA ASP A 32 35.99 -2.04 6.52
C ASP A 32 36.44 -1.36 7.82
N THR A 33 37.63 -0.79 7.79
CA THR A 33 38.40 -0.40 8.98
C THR A 33 37.71 0.70 9.79
N ASP A 34 37.11 1.68 9.13
CA ASP A 34 36.41 2.81 9.76
C ASP A 34 34.89 2.67 9.84
N SER A 35 34.34 1.59 9.26
CA SER A 35 32.93 1.19 9.36
C SER A 35 31.96 2.14 8.67
N ASP A 36 32.39 2.76 7.57
CA ASP A 36 31.58 3.67 6.74
C ASP A 36 30.78 2.93 5.64
N GLY A 37 31.03 1.62 5.49
CA GLY A 37 30.37 0.74 4.53
C GLY A 37 31.13 0.50 3.23
N LEU A 38 32.36 0.98 3.09
CA LEU A 38 33.28 0.66 2.00
C LEU A 38 34.31 -0.38 2.43
N LEU A 39 34.82 -1.14 1.46
CA LEU A 39 35.94 -2.06 1.72
C LEU A 39 37.25 -1.28 1.62
N ASP A 40 38.20 -1.56 2.51
CA ASP A 40 39.49 -0.86 2.51
C ASP A 40 40.20 -0.94 1.14
N GLU A 41 40.12 -2.10 0.46
CA GLU A 41 40.63 -2.25 -0.92
C GLU A 41 39.95 -1.28 -1.91
N ASP A 42 38.62 -1.18 -1.86
CA ASP A 42 37.81 -0.41 -2.81
C ASP A 42 38.04 1.10 -2.62
N GLU A 43 38.15 1.53 -1.38
CA GLU A 43 38.54 2.90 -1.05
C GLU A 43 39.87 3.29 -1.67
N ILE A 44 40.88 2.43 -1.57
CA ILE A 44 42.20 2.70 -2.14
C ILE A 44 42.19 2.63 -3.67
N LYS A 45 41.55 1.61 -4.26
CA LYS A 45 41.71 1.27 -5.69
C LYS A 45 40.64 1.88 -6.59
N ILE A 46 39.47 2.18 -6.06
CA ILE A 46 38.30 2.62 -6.83
C ILE A 46 37.96 4.07 -6.49
N TYR A 47 37.74 4.38 -5.22
CA TYR A 47 37.14 5.65 -4.81
C TYR A 47 38.17 6.74 -4.51
N GLY A 48 39.35 6.35 -4.02
CA GLY A 48 40.42 7.27 -3.61
C GLY A 48 40.18 7.93 -2.26
N THR A 49 39.27 7.38 -1.44
CA THR A 49 38.98 7.76 -0.07
C THR A 49 40.04 7.22 0.90
N LEU A 50 39.91 7.54 2.18
CA LEU A 50 40.83 7.16 3.23
C LEU A 50 40.23 5.99 4.03
N PRO A 51 40.80 4.77 3.94
CA PRO A 51 40.23 3.56 4.55
C PRO A 51 40.34 3.49 6.07
N ASN A 52 40.57 4.61 6.73
CA ASN A 52 40.64 4.72 8.17
C ASN A 52 40.01 6.01 8.68
N CYS A 53 39.22 6.66 7.82
CA CYS A 53 38.56 7.92 8.04
C CYS A 53 37.23 7.93 7.27
N ALA A 54 36.16 7.56 7.96
CA ALA A 54 34.81 7.44 7.40
C ALA A 54 34.27 8.68 6.66
N ASP A 55 34.89 9.84 6.82
CA ASP A 55 34.55 11.11 6.15
C ASP A 55 35.88 11.71 5.64
N SER A 56 36.22 11.41 4.38
CA SER A 56 37.52 11.70 3.78
C SER A 56 37.74 13.19 3.52
N ASP A 57 36.68 13.94 3.22
CA ASP A 57 36.76 15.37 2.87
C ASP A 57 36.34 16.33 4.00
N GLY A 58 35.79 15.78 5.08
CA GLY A 58 35.51 16.44 6.34
C GLY A 58 34.26 17.30 6.33
N ASP A 59 33.25 16.94 5.54
CA ASP A 59 32.00 17.71 5.43
C ASP A 59 30.87 17.22 6.33
N GLY A 60 31.05 16.06 6.96
CA GLY A 60 30.15 15.46 7.91
C GLY A 60 29.25 14.35 7.33
N MET A 61 29.38 14.01 6.05
CA MET A 61 28.78 12.82 5.44
C MET A 61 29.82 11.69 5.37
N GLU A 62 29.38 10.43 5.50
CA GLU A 62 30.28 9.28 5.42
C GLU A 62 30.54 8.89 3.95
N ASP A 63 31.78 8.50 3.60
CA ASP A 63 32.16 8.28 2.19
C ASP A 63 31.29 7.19 1.53
N GLY A 64 31.03 6.10 2.27
CA GLY A 64 30.14 5.03 1.85
C GLY A 64 28.70 5.49 1.57
N TRP A 65 28.18 6.42 2.36
CA TRP A 65 26.87 7.02 2.13
C TRP A 65 26.88 7.88 0.87
N GLU A 66 27.87 8.76 0.73
CA GLU A 66 28.00 9.62 -0.45
C GLU A 66 28.09 8.81 -1.75
N ILE A 67 28.89 7.75 -1.78
CA ILE A 67 29.02 6.86 -2.94
C ILE A 67 27.68 6.18 -3.27
N THR A 68 26.95 5.73 -2.24
CA THR A 68 25.62 5.11 -2.40
C THR A 68 24.66 6.05 -3.11
N TYR A 69 24.69 7.34 -2.77
CA TYR A 69 23.83 8.36 -3.35
C TYR A 69 24.42 9.11 -4.54
N LYS A 70 25.64 8.76 -4.98
CA LYS A 70 26.38 9.35 -6.11
C LYS A 70 26.83 10.80 -5.87
N LEU A 71 27.04 11.14 -4.61
CA LEU A 71 27.81 12.32 -4.20
C LEU A 71 29.31 12.01 -4.31
N ASN A 72 30.15 12.99 -4.00
CA ASN A 72 31.59 12.88 -4.18
C ASN A 72 32.34 13.00 -2.85
N PRO A 73 32.83 11.88 -2.28
CA PRO A 73 33.47 11.83 -0.95
C PRO A 73 34.85 12.51 -0.85
N LEU A 74 35.22 13.23 -1.90
CA LEU A 74 36.46 13.99 -2.01
C LEU A 74 36.17 15.48 -2.30
N ASN A 75 34.93 15.92 -2.13
CA ASN A 75 34.46 17.29 -2.40
C ASN A 75 33.39 17.77 -1.40
N ASN A 76 33.86 18.27 -0.26
CA ASN A 76 33.06 18.87 0.82
C ASN A 76 32.05 19.99 0.50
N THR A 77 31.97 20.43 -0.76
CA THR A 77 31.02 21.46 -1.16
C THR A 77 29.66 20.88 -1.54
N ASP A 78 29.59 19.60 -1.89
CA ASP A 78 28.32 18.97 -2.25
C ASP A 78 27.43 18.67 -1.04
N ALA A 79 27.94 18.56 0.20
CA ALA A 79 27.15 18.63 1.44
C ALA A 79 26.14 19.80 1.47
N THR A 80 26.51 20.94 0.88
CA THR A 80 25.68 22.16 0.87
C THR A 80 24.83 22.32 -0.38
N LEU A 81 24.88 21.35 -1.31
CA LEU A 81 24.01 21.30 -2.47
C LEU A 81 22.70 20.59 -2.10
N ASP A 82 21.70 20.84 -2.92
CA ASP A 82 20.38 20.21 -2.90
C ASP A 82 20.30 19.43 -4.21
N MET A 83 20.49 18.10 -4.13
CA MET A 83 20.74 17.28 -5.31
C MET A 83 19.46 16.96 -6.08
N ASP A 84 18.31 16.94 -5.43
CA ASP A 84 17.02 16.65 -6.06
C ASP A 84 16.12 17.88 -6.24
N ASP A 85 16.54 19.06 -5.77
CA ASP A 85 15.84 20.34 -5.79
C ASP A 85 14.54 20.34 -4.96
N ASP A 86 14.48 19.65 -3.82
CA ASP A 86 13.32 19.66 -2.91
C ASP A 86 13.35 20.81 -1.88
N GLY A 87 14.53 21.36 -1.59
CA GLY A 87 14.74 22.42 -0.60
C GLY A 87 15.63 22.01 0.59
N THR A 88 15.95 20.74 0.75
CA THR A 88 16.84 20.19 1.78
C THR A 88 18.24 20.00 1.19
N ILE A 89 19.28 20.34 1.95
CA ILE A 89 20.67 20.10 1.50
C ILE A 89 21.11 18.68 1.82
N ASN A 90 22.05 18.14 1.04
CA ASN A 90 22.53 16.75 1.18
C ASN A 90 22.98 16.40 2.61
N LEU A 91 23.66 17.32 3.30
CA LEU A 91 24.07 17.11 4.69
C LEU A 91 22.88 16.99 5.65
N ASP A 92 21.85 17.83 5.47
CA ASP A 92 20.65 17.76 6.30
C ASP A 92 19.89 16.45 6.01
N GLU A 93 19.87 16.01 4.76
CA GLU A 93 19.29 14.72 4.38
C GLU A 93 19.99 13.53 5.04
N PHE A 94 21.33 13.52 5.02
CA PHE A 94 22.12 12.53 5.73
C PHE A 94 21.78 12.49 7.23
N LEU A 95 21.67 13.66 7.88
CA LEU A 95 21.37 13.78 9.30
C LEU A 95 19.92 13.37 9.66
N LEU A 96 18.98 13.55 8.72
CA LEU A 96 17.58 13.18 8.88
C LEU A 96 17.32 11.71 8.50
N GLY A 97 18.27 11.06 7.82
CA GLY A 97 18.08 9.71 7.28
C GLY A 97 17.18 9.68 6.05
N THR A 98 17.07 10.81 5.34
CA THR A 98 16.39 10.93 4.05
C THR A 98 17.39 10.74 2.91
N PHE A 99 16.93 10.89 1.67
CA PHE A 99 17.67 10.54 0.46
C PHE A 99 17.96 11.77 -0.39
N PRO A 100 19.25 12.18 -0.58
CA PRO A 100 19.69 13.33 -1.39
C PRO A 100 19.18 13.36 -2.84
N ASN A 101 18.61 12.26 -3.32
CA ASN A 101 18.14 12.09 -4.68
C ASN A 101 16.64 11.79 -4.78
N SER A 102 15.87 11.96 -3.70
CA SER A 102 14.43 11.68 -3.65
C SER A 102 13.69 12.74 -2.84
N LYS A 103 12.81 13.50 -3.52
CA LYS A 103 12.08 14.60 -2.87
C LYS A 103 11.09 14.15 -1.79
N ASP A 104 10.86 12.85 -1.73
CA ASP A 104 9.88 12.11 -0.93
C ASP A 104 10.56 10.76 -0.64
N SER A 105 11.28 10.72 0.48
CA SER A 105 12.22 9.65 0.79
C SER A 105 11.53 8.37 1.22
N ASP A 106 10.41 8.45 1.91
CA ASP A 106 9.63 7.29 2.33
C ASP A 106 8.52 6.91 1.34
N SER A 107 8.27 7.74 0.32
CA SER A 107 7.29 7.52 -0.74
C SER A 107 5.85 7.47 -0.25
N ASP A 108 5.51 8.22 0.79
CA ASP A 108 4.14 8.34 1.30
C ASP A 108 3.29 9.36 0.54
N GLY A 109 3.92 10.23 -0.26
CA GLY A 109 3.30 11.29 -1.05
C GLY A 109 3.46 12.71 -0.50
N LEU A 110 4.12 12.89 0.64
CA LEU A 110 4.63 14.15 1.15
C LEU A 110 6.09 14.31 0.75
N SER A 111 6.53 15.54 0.46
CA SER A 111 7.95 15.78 0.23
C SER A 111 8.69 15.97 1.54
N ASP A 112 9.96 15.59 1.62
CA ASP A 112 10.77 15.69 2.84
C ASP A 112 10.74 17.11 3.43
N THR A 113 10.92 18.12 2.58
CA THR A 113 10.80 19.53 2.99
C THR A 113 9.42 19.90 3.55
N TYR A 114 8.32 19.35 3.01
CA TYR A 114 6.97 19.58 3.51
C TYR A 114 6.80 18.96 4.91
N GLU A 115 7.36 17.77 5.10
CA GLU A 115 7.29 17.08 6.36
C GLU A 115 8.05 17.78 7.47
N ILE A 116 9.25 18.25 7.15
CA ILE A 116 10.09 19.00 8.09
C ILE A 116 9.44 20.34 8.45
N GLU A 117 9.04 21.12 7.45
CA GLU A 117 8.64 22.52 7.65
C GLU A 117 7.16 22.71 8.00
N ILE A 118 6.27 21.83 7.53
CA ILE A 118 4.81 22.05 7.55
C ILE A 118 4.07 21.05 8.43
N SER A 119 4.19 19.73 8.16
CA SER A 119 3.44 18.72 8.93
C SER A 119 4.14 18.27 10.20
N HIS A 120 5.45 18.48 10.31
CA HIS A 120 6.29 18.03 11.41
C HIS A 120 6.23 16.51 11.63
N THR A 121 6.11 15.77 10.52
CA THR A 121 6.20 14.31 10.44
C THR A 121 7.66 13.88 10.24
N ASN A 122 7.91 12.58 10.23
CA ASN A 122 9.24 12.03 9.98
C ASN A 122 9.39 11.66 8.50
N PRO A 123 10.22 12.39 7.72
CA PRO A 123 10.36 12.19 6.27
C PRO A 123 11.00 10.87 5.83
N SER A 124 11.39 10.03 6.78
CA SER A 124 11.91 8.68 6.54
C SER A 124 10.91 7.58 6.91
N LYS A 125 9.66 7.95 7.22
CA LYS A 125 8.62 7.05 7.72
C LYS A 125 7.23 7.42 7.18
N ILE A 126 6.73 6.52 6.33
CA ILE A 126 5.36 6.57 5.79
C ILE A 126 4.27 6.81 6.85
N ASP A 127 4.48 6.31 8.07
CA ASP A 127 3.56 6.40 9.20
C ASP A 127 4.39 6.86 10.41
N THR A 128 4.29 8.14 10.75
CA THR A 128 5.14 8.78 11.76
C THR A 128 4.92 8.20 13.15
N ASP A 129 3.68 7.89 13.49
CA ASP A 129 3.29 7.52 14.84
C ASP A 129 3.11 6.02 15.08
N ASP A 130 3.21 5.24 14.00
CA ASP A 130 3.11 3.79 13.91
C ASP A 130 1.69 3.25 14.23
N ASP A 131 0.62 3.95 13.83
CA ASP A 131 -0.78 3.53 14.06
C ASP A 131 -1.43 2.76 12.89
N GLY A 132 -0.76 2.74 11.73
CA GLY A 132 -1.16 2.03 10.51
C GLY A 132 -1.77 2.91 9.42
N LEU A 133 -1.92 4.21 9.64
CA LEU A 133 -2.28 5.20 8.62
C LEU A 133 -1.05 5.94 8.11
N PRO A 134 -0.94 6.22 6.79
CA PRO A 134 0.13 7.08 6.29
C PRO A 134 -0.10 8.55 6.64
N ASP A 135 0.98 9.28 6.87
CA ASP A 135 0.95 10.71 7.23
C ASP A 135 0.21 11.51 6.15
N SER A 136 0.48 11.23 4.88
CA SER A 136 -0.19 11.86 3.74
C SER A 136 -1.71 11.66 3.74
N TRP A 137 -2.19 10.49 4.17
CA TRP A 137 -3.62 10.16 4.25
C TRP A 137 -4.27 10.91 5.42
N GLU A 138 -3.61 10.96 6.57
CA GLU A 138 -4.10 11.67 7.74
C GLU A 138 -4.23 13.17 7.47
N ILE A 139 -3.22 13.78 6.85
CA ILE A 139 -3.25 15.19 6.46
C ILE A 139 -4.36 15.46 5.44
N LEU A 140 -4.56 14.57 4.47
CA LEU A 140 -5.61 14.71 3.44
C LEU A 140 -7.00 14.82 4.07
N TYR A 141 -7.28 14.04 5.11
CA TYR A 141 -8.57 14.03 5.81
C TYR A 141 -8.62 14.89 7.08
N GLY A 142 -7.51 15.56 7.42
CA GLY A 142 -7.42 16.50 8.54
C GLY A 142 -7.28 15.84 9.91
N PHE A 143 -6.72 14.63 9.95
CA PHE A 143 -6.27 13.95 11.16
C PHE A 143 -4.85 14.42 11.56
N ASP A 144 -4.42 14.03 12.77
CA ASP A 144 -3.11 14.38 13.32
C ASP A 144 -2.13 13.22 13.06
N PRO A 145 -1.16 13.36 12.14
CA PRO A 145 -0.23 12.30 11.76
C PRO A 145 0.79 11.94 12.86
N THR A 146 0.65 12.53 14.04
CA THR A 146 1.49 12.23 15.21
C THR A 146 0.68 11.55 16.34
N GLY A 147 -0.60 11.23 16.10
CA GLY A 147 -1.60 10.78 17.06
C GLY A 147 -2.05 9.31 16.94
N ARG A 148 -1.63 8.47 17.91
CA ARG A 148 -1.71 6.99 17.81
C ARG A 148 -3.09 6.31 17.86
N ASN A 149 -4.22 7.03 17.88
CA ASN A 149 -5.53 6.41 18.09
C ASN A 149 -6.54 6.71 16.97
N GLU A 150 -6.09 7.37 15.92
CA GLU A 150 -6.90 7.94 14.88
C GLU A 150 -7.32 6.84 13.89
N SER A 151 -6.47 5.83 13.67
CA SER A 151 -6.78 4.57 12.96
C SER A 151 -8.05 3.86 13.43
N SER A 152 -8.41 3.99 14.72
CA SER A 152 -9.56 3.32 15.33
C SER A 152 -10.85 4.16 15.35
N MET A 153 -10.80 5.39 14.85
CA MET A 153 -11.96 6.28 14.81
C MET A 153 -12.90 5.92 13.66
N ASP A 154 -14.19 6.21 13.85
CA ASP A 154 -15.27 6.10 12.86
C ASP A 154 -16.00 7.46 12.83
N PRO A 155 -15.45 8.46 12.09
CA PRO A 155 -15.91 9.84 12.15
C PRO A 155 -17.31 10.05 11.56
N ASP A 156 -17.65 9.34 10.48
CA ASP A 156 -18.92 9.44 9.77
C ASP A 156 -20.00 8.45 10.26
N GLN A 157 -19.64 7.55 11.18
CA GLN A 157 -20.52 6.64 11.92
C GLN A 157 -21.24 5.63 11.03
N ASP A 158 -20.54 5.14 10.02
CA ASP A 158 -21.05 4.17 9.06
C ASP A 158 -20.72 2.72 9.46
N GLY A 159 -19.84 2.56 10.46
CA GLY A 159 -19.37 1.29 11.00
C GLY A 159 -18.02 0.82 10.49
N LEU A 160 -17.36 1.59 9.62
CA LEU A 160 -15.99 1.38 9.14
C LEU A 160 -15.04 2.38 9.81
N ILE A 161 -14.01 1.86 10.48
CA ILE A 161 -12.99 2.71 11.10
C ILE A 161 -11.97 3.19 10.07
N ASN A 162 -11.28 4.30 10.34
CA ASN A 162 -10.26 4.92 9.49
C ASN A 162 -9.24 3.93 8.90
N LEU A 163 -8.73 2.99 9.70
CA LEU A 163 -7.79 1.98 9.20
C LEU A 163 -8.39 1.09 8.09
N TYR A 164 -9.67 0.75 8.22
CA TYR A 164 -10.38 -0.02 7.20
C TYR A 164 -10.84 0.85 6.03
N GLU A 165 -11.16 2.11 6.28
CA GLU A 165 -11.41 3.11 5.24
C GLU A 165 -10.20 3.25 4.30
N PHE A 166 -9.02 3.47 4.87
CA PHE A 166 -7.76 3.50 4.12
C PHE A 166 -7.55 2.23 3.29
N GLY A 167 -7.73 1.04 3.90
CA GLY A 167 -7.57 -0.24 3.22
C GLY A 167 -8.58 -0.51 2.10
N ASN A 168 -9.76 0.11 2.14
CA ASN A 168 -10.81 -0.04 1.13
C ASN A 168 -10.93 1.17 0.18
N ASN A 169 -10.09 2.19 0.34
CA ASN A 169 -10.14 3.45 -0.44
C ASN A 169 -11.47 4.19 -0.35
N THR A 170 -12.18 4.06 0.78
CA THR A 170 -13.38 4.84 1.08
C THR A 170 -13.02 6.17 1.74
N ASN A 171 -14.00 7.06 1.88
CA ASN A 171 -13.81 8.38 2.46
C ASN A 171 -14.27 8.40 3.92
N PRO A 172 -13.36 8.57 4.90
CA PRO A 172 -13.65 8.45 6.35
C PRO A 172 -14.57 9.55 6.90
N LEU A 173 -14.97 10.51 6.04
CA LEU A 173 -15.85 11.62 6.35
C LEU A 173 -17.18 11.53 5.57
N ILE A 174 -17.37 10.50 4.74
CA ILE A 174 -18.56 10.27 3.92
C ILE A 174 -18.98 8.82 4.05
N ASN A 175 -20.05 8.62 4.80
CA ASN A 175 -20.60 7.30 5.13
C ASN A 175 -21.14 6.46 3.96
N ASP A 176 -21.07 6.94 2.72
CA ASP A 176 -21.56 6.34 1.47
C ASP A 176 -20.70 6.95 0.35
N THR A 177 -19.52 6.37 0.15
CA THR A 177 -18.45 6.93 -0.68
C THR A 177 -18.88 7.04 -2.14
N ASP A 178 -19.58 6.04 -2.66
CA ASP A 178 -19.98 6.00 -4.06
C ASP A 178 -21.37 6.59 -4.35
N GLY A 179 -22.16 6.83 -3.30
CA GLY A 179 -23.46 7.49 -3.37
C GLY A 179 -24.57 6.60 -3.94
N ASP A 180 -24.45 5.27 -3.84
CA ASP A 180 -25.46 4.33 -4.32
C ASP A 180 -26.60 4.09 -3.31
N GLY A 181 -26.41 4.55 -2.06
CA GLY A 181 -27.36 4.54 -0.97
C GLY A 181 -27.14 3.42 0.06
N TYR A 182 -26.09 2.62 -0.05
CA TYR A 182 -25.58 1.78 1.03
C TYR A 182 -24.41 2.46 1.75
N LEU A 183 -24.23 2.14 3.03
CA LEU A 183 -23.10 2.68 3.78
C LEU A 183 -21.85 1.84 3.52
N ASP A 184 -20.65 2.44 3.49
CA ASP A 184 -19.41 1.72 3.17
C ASP A 184 -19.16 0.56 4.15
N GLY A 185 -19.40 0.79 5.43
CA GLY A 185 -19.39 -0.23 6.49
C GLY A 185 -20.44 -1.33 6.29
N GLU A 186 -21.66 -1.00 5.83
CA GLU A 186 -22.70 -2.00 5.51
C GLU A 186 -22.28 -2.87 4.32
N GLU A 187 -21.72 -2.24 3.30
CA GLU A 187 -21.24 -2.86 2.08
C GLU A 187 -20.17 -3.90 2.36
N ILE A 188 -19.15 -3.53 3.12
CA ILE A 188 -18.05 -4.44 3.47
C ILE A 188 -18.52 -5.54 4.43
N ILE A 189 -19.22 -5.19 5.51
CA ILE A 189 -19.48 -6.10 6.64
C ILE A 189 -20.67 -7.03 6.36
N VAL A 190 -21.73 -6.51 5.72
CA VAL A 190 -23.02 -7.20 5.59
C VAL A 190 -23.23 -7.70 4.17
N LEU A 191 -23.01 -6.84 3.17
CA LEU A 191 -23.32 -7.14 1.78
C LEU A 191 -22.18 -7.85 1.05
N ASN A 192 -20.94 -7.69 1.54
CA ASN A 192 -19.72 -8.12 0.88
C ASN A 192 -19.65 -7.57 -0.56
N SER A 193 -19.91 -6.26 -0.68
CA SER A 193 -19.87 -5.46 -1.90
C SER A 193 -18.64 -4.57 -1.98
N ASP A 194 -18.50 -3.85 -3.09
CA ASP A 194 -17.44 -2.89 -3.33
C ASP A 194 -17.98 -1.48 -3.04
N PRO A 195 -17.55 -0.82 -1.95
CA PRO A 195 -18.08 0.48 -1.51
C PRO A 195 -17.68 1.67 -2.39
N ASN A 196 -16.92 1.39 -3.46
CA ASN A 196 -16.53 2.38 -4.46
C ASN A 196 -17.24 2.17 -5.81
N ASN A 197 -18.22 1.26 -5.86
CA ASN A 197 -18.91 0.90 -7.09
C ASN A 197 -20.37 1.37 -7.07
N PRO A 198 -20.68 2.55 -7.66
CA PRO A 198 -22.00 3.18 -7.57
C PRO A 198 -23.12 2.45 -8.33
N TYR A 199 -22.83 1.24 -8.79
CA TYR A 199 -23.69 0.37 -9.56
C TYR A 199 -23.91 -1.00 -8.88
N TYR A 200 -23.44 -1.23 -7.64
CA TYR A 200 -23.44 -2.52 -6.93
C TYR A 200 -24.48 -2.67 -5.78
N PRO A 201 -25.53 -3.49 -5.95
CA PRO A 201 -26.14 -3.70 -7.22
C PRO A 201 -27.63 -3.35 -7.18
N ARG A 202 -28.05 -2.72 -8.28
CA ARG A 202 -29.39 -2.91 -8.84
C ARG A 202 -29.57 -4.34 -9.43
N ASP A 203 -28.94 -5.35 -8.84
CA ASP A 203 -29.14 -6.75 -9.21
C ASP A 203 -30.45 -7.21 -8.57
N TYR A 204 -31.50 -7.15 -9.38
CA TYR A 204 -32.58 -8.10 -9.21
C TYR A 204 -31.96 -9.49 -9.23
N ASN A 205 -31.81 -10.07 -8.05
CA ASN A 205 -31.31 -11.41 -7.75
C ASN A 205 -31.48 -12.29 -9.00
N LEU A 206 -30.40 -12.52 -9.75
CA LEU A 206 -30.50 -13.10 -11.11
C LEU A 206 -31.23 -14.45 -11.06
N ASN A 207 -31.08 -15.16 -9.93
CA ASN A 207 -31.85 -16.35 -9.59
C ASN A 207 -33.35 -16.10 -9.47
N LEU A 208 -33.78 -14.99 -8.84
CA LEU A 208 -35.17 -14.55 -8.80
C LEU A 208 -35.70 -14.17 -10.20
N ILE A 209 -34.92 -13.44 -11.01
CA ILE A 209 -35.31 -13.14 -12.40
C ILE A 209 -35.46 -14.44 -13.21
N ILE A 210 -34.48 -15.33 -13.15
CA ILE A 210 -34.50 -16.62 -13.84
C ILE A 210 -35.70 -17.44 -13.35
N THR A 211 -35.96 -17.46 -12.04
CA THR A 211 -37.12 -18.15 -11.45
C THR A 211 -38.43 -17.59 -11.99
N ILE A 212 -38.60 -16.25 -12.01
CA ILE A 212 -39.79 -15.59 -12.56
C ILE A 212 -39.96 -15.90 -14.06
N ILE A 213 -38.87 -15.88 -14.84
CA ILE A 213 -38.91 -16.20 -16.27
C ILE A 213 -39.33 -17.66 -16.50
N ILE A 214 -38.80 -18.61 -15.72
CA ILE A 214 -39.17 -20.03 -15.79
C ILE A 214 -40.65 -20.21 -15.44
N GLU A 215 -41.14 -19.58 -14.37
CA GLU A 215 -42.54 -19.65 -13.97
C GLU A 215 -43.48 -19.09 -15.04
N LEU A 216 -43.19 -17.92 -15.61
CA LEU A 216 -43.98 -17.33 -16.69
C LEU A 216 -43.98 -18.22 -17.95
N SER A 217 -42.84 -18.84 -18.28
CA SER A 217 -42.72 -19.76 -19.41
C SER A 217 -43.57 -21.01 -19.21
N LEU A 218 -43.57 -21.59 -18.01
CA LEU A 218 -44.41 -22.75 -17.67
C LEU A 218 -45.91 -22.42 -17.73
N ILE A 219 -46.30 -21.24 -17.23
CA ILE A 219 -47.68 -20.76 -17.32
C ILE A 219 -48.11 -20.63 -18.79
N LEU A 220 -47.25 -20.05 -19.65
CA LEU A 220 -47.54 -19.90 -21.07
C LEU A 220 -47.73 -21.25 -21.77
N VAL A 221 -46.86 -22.23 -21.48
CA VAL A 221 -46.99 -23.60 -22.00
C VAL A 221 -48.30 -24.23 -21.54
N LEU A 222 -48.68 -24.07 -20.26
CA LEU A 222 -49.92 -24.60 -19.73
C LEU A 222 -51.15 -23.99 -20.42
N VAL A 223 -51.16 -22.67 -20.60
CA VAL A 223 -52.22 -21.95 -21.32
C VAL A 223 -52.31 -22.44 -22.77
N PHE A 224 -51.18 -22.64 -23.43
CA PHE A 224 -51.14 -23.16 -24.80
C PHE A 224 -51.65 -24.60 -24.91
N LEU A 225 -51.29 -25.47 -23.97
CA LEU A 225 -51.80 -26.85 -23.91
C LEU A 225 -53.31 -26.89 -23.63
N VAL A 226 -53.81 -26.02 -22.74
CA VAL A 226 -55.25 -25.85 -22.51
C VAL A 226 -55.94 -25.35 -23.78
N TYR A 227 -55.36 -24.39 -24.49
CA TYR A 227 -55.90 -23.89 -25.77
C TYR A 227 -55.96 -24.97 -26.86
N ILE A 228 -54.90 -25.78 -27.02
CA ILE A 228 -54.91 -26.92 -27.95
C ILE A 228 -55.96 -27.95 -27.52
N GLY A 229 -56.04 -28.27 -26.22
CA GLY A 229 -57.02 -29.20 -25.67
C GLY A 229 -58.46 -28.76 -25.96
N ILE A 230 -58.77 -27.48 -25.75
CA ILE A 230 -60.07 -26.87 -26.06
C ILE A 230 -60.34 -26.89 -27.56
N LYS A 231 -59.36 -26.56 -28.41
CA LYS A 231 -59.53 -26.62 -29.88
C LYS A 231 -59.74 -28.06 -30.38
N SER A 232 -59.20 -29.05 -29.67
CA SER A 232 -59.32 -30.48 -30.01
C SER A 232 -60.59 -31.13 -29.43
N SER A 233 -61.17 -30.59 -28.34
CA SER A 233 -62.44 -31.07 -27.78
C SER A 233 -63.61 -30.30 -28.36
N LYS A 234 -64.61 -30.99 -28.91
CA LYS A 234 -65.86 -30.36 -29.40
C LYS A 234 -66.82 -29.93 -28.27
N GLU A 235 -66.33 -29.69 -27.07
CA GLU A 235 -67.14 -29.37 -25.89
C GLU A 235 -66.72 -28.04 -25.27
N ASP A 236 -67.70 -27.25 -24.83
CA ASP A 236 -67.53 -25.94 -24.19
C ASP A 236 -66.96 -26.11 -22.77
N ILE A 237 -65.65 -25.94 -22.62
CA ILE A 237 -64.96 -26.00 -21.32
C ILE A 237 -64.96 -24.61 -20.66
N ASP A 238 -65.50 -24.51 -19.44
CA ASP A 238 -65.44 -23.28 -18.62
C ASP A 238 -64.03 -23.07 -18.03
N ILE A 239 -63.23 -22.33 -18.79
CA ILE A 239 -61.84 -21.96 -18.48
C ILE A 239 -61.71 -21.30 -17.11
N PHE A 240 -62.73 -20.54 -16.68
CA PHE A 240 -62.67 -19.78 -15.44
C PHE A 240 -62.64 -20.71 -14.22
N GLN A 241 -63.38 -21.82 -14.27
CA GLN A 241 -63.43 -22.80 -13.19
C GLN A 241 -62.14 -23.66 -13.12
N VAL A 242 -61.53 -23.97 -14.26
CA VAL A 242 -60.27 -24.73 -14.32
C VAL A 242 -59.11 -23.89 -13.75
N LEU A 243 -58.97 -22.63 -14.20
CA LEU A 243 -57.94 -21.72 -13.71
C LEU A 243 -58.11 -21.43 -12.21
N LYS A 244 -59.34 -21.24 -11.72
CA LYS A 244 -59.64 -21.02 -10.30
C LYS A 244 -59.22 -22.21 -9.42
N ASN A 245 -59.45 -23.44 -9.88
CA ASN A 245 -59.03 -24.65 -9.17
C ASN A 245 -57.50 -24.84 -9.16
N LEU A 246 -56.83 -24.52 -10.27
CA LEU A 246 -55.37 -24.58 -10.38
C LEU A 246 -54.70 -23.54 -9.46
N PHE A 247 -55.23 -22.31 -9.46
CA PHE A 247 -54.72 -21.24 -8.60
C PHE A 247 -54.91 -21.56 -7.11
N GLN A 248 -56.04 -22.17 -6.72
CA GLN A 248 -56.24 -22.64 -5.34
C GLN A 248 -55.27 -23.76 -4.93
N LYS A 249 -54.93 -24.68 -5.84
CA LYS A 249 -53.93 -25.74 -5.57
C LYS A 249 -52.52 -25.17 -5.42
N LEU A 250 -52.11 -24.24 -6.29
CA LEU A 250 -50.80 -23.58 -6.21
C LEU A 250 -50.66 -22.78 -4.91
N LYS A 251 -51.69 -22.01 -4.53
CA LYS A 251 -51.70 -21.23 -3.28
C LYS A 251 -51.59 -22.10 -2.01
N LYS A 252 -52.00 -23.37 -2.08
CA LYS A 252 -51.88 -24.33 -0.97
C LYS A 252 -50.47 -24.90 -0.85
N ASN A 253 -49.77 -25.10 -1.97
CA ASN A 253 -48.40 -25.61 -1.98
C ASN A 253 -47.36 -24.55 -1.59
N ILE A 254 -47.64 -23.27 -1.80
CA ILE A 254 -46.76 -22.16 -1.41
C ILE A 254 -46.78 -21.89 0.11
N LYS A 255 -47.79 -22.40 0.85
CA LYS A 255 -47.89 -22.26 2.32
C LYS A 255 -47.19 -23.36 3.12
N ILE A 256 -46.39 -24.22 2.49
CA ILE A 256 -45.50 -25.15 3.18
C ILE A 256 -44.08 -24.84 2.74
N ASN A 257 -43.47 -23.92 3.49
CA ASN A 257 -42.05 -23.84 3.81
C ASN A 257 -41.96 -23.14 5.16
#